data_AF-A0A2W4QT82-F1
#
_entry.id   AF-A0A2W4QT82-F1
#
_cell.length_a   1.000
_cell.length_b   1.000
_cell.length_c   1.000
_cell.angle_alpha   90.00
_cell.angle_beta   90.00
_cell.angle_gamma   90.00
#
_symmetry.space_group_name_H-M   'P 1'
#
loop_
_entity.id
_entity.type
_entity.pdbx_description
1 polymer ?
#
loop_
_entity_poly.entity_id
_entity_poly.type
_entity_poly.pdbx_seq_one_letter_code
_entity_poly.pdbx_strand_id
1 'polypeptide(L)'
;MPVLLALAFLVTLQQDVKFKPSDEFELKVDYNFRTRPVQVNSVNLENGRQKPGPLPFVGVTLKLVKLLPEEQRIRIVDNRGEVIISKKIREGQEVSFDLGFTADMKDRVGAHEFVINFHGSDRKDVISQILIHIAQDGTFLVNGEVRGKF
;
A
#
# COMPACT_ATOMS: atom_id res chain seq x y z
N MET A 1 -21.80 -36.95 30.39
CA MET A 1 -20.57 -36.43 29.76
C MET A 1 -20.90 -35.65 28.47
N PRO A 2 -21.36 -34.38 28.52
CA PRO A 2 -21.67 -33.63 27.31
C PRO A 2 -20.83 -32.34 27.15
N VAL A 3 -19.57 -32.34 27.59
CA VAL A 3 -18.71 -31.13 27.56
C VAL A 3 -17.77 -31.12 26.34
N LEU A 4 -17.65 -32.24 25.61
CA LEU A 4 -16.66 -32.39 24.54
C LEU A 4 -17.13 -31.91 23.15
N LEU A 5 -18.39 -31.50 22.98
CA LEU A 5 -18.92 -31.06 21.68
C LEU A 5 -18.82 -29.55 21.43
N ALA A 6 -18.51 -28.74 22.45
CA ALA A 6 -18.51 -27.28 22.34
C ALA A 6 -17.18 -26.69 21.82
N LEU A 7 -16.10 -27.48 21.79
CA LEU A 7 -14.75 -26.96 21.48
C LEU A 7 -14.38 -26.98 19.98
N ALA A 8 -15.21 -27.58 19.13
CA ALA A 8 -14.92 -27.70 17.69
C ALA A 8 -15.36 -26.49 16.86
N PHE A 9 -16.05 -25.50 17.45
CA PHE A 9 -16.67 -24.39 16.69
C PHE A 9 -15.82 -23.11 16.58
N LEU A 10 -14.63 -23.08 17.19
CA LEU A 10 -13.82 -21.86 17.28
C LEU A 10 -12.74 -21.71 16.19
N VAL A 11 -12.61 -22.66 15.27
CA VAL A 11 -11.48 -22.69 14.31
C VAL A 11 -11.80 -22.07 12.95
N THR A 12 -13.04 -21.64 12.68
CA THR A 12 -13.44 -21.14 11.34
C THR A 12 -13.38 -19.62 11.16
N LEU A 13 -12.79 -18.86 12.10
CA LEU A 13 -12.76 -17.39 12.07
C LEU A 13 -11.45 -16.76 11.57
N GLN A 14 -10.59 -17.52 10.89
CA GLN A 14 -9.59 -16.91 10.01
C GLN A 14 -10.27 -16.59 8.68
N GLN A 15 -10.88 -15.40 8.59
CA GLN A 15 -11.26 -14.83 7.30
C GLN A 15 -9.98 -14.53 6.52
N ASP A 16 -9.64 -15.42 5.58
CA ASP A 16 -8.57 -15.19 4.61
C ASP A 16 -9.06 -14.08 3.65
N VAL A 17 -8.49 -12.87 3.77
CA VAL A 17 -8.91 -11.71 2.98
C VAL A 17 -8.49 -11.93 1.53
N LYS A 18 -9.47 -12.07 0.65
CA LYS A 18 -9.22 -12.36 -0.76
C LYS A 18 -8.55 -11.19 -1.47
N PHE A 19 -7.56 -11.49 -2.31
CA PHE A 19 -6.99 -10.51 -3.22
C PHE A 19 -7.99 -10.11 -4.31
N LYS A 20 -8.10 -8.80 -4.56
CA LYS A 20 -8.88 -8.27 -5.66
C LYS A 20 -8.25 -8.69 -6.99
N PRO A 21 -9.03 -9.21 -7.95
CA PRO A 21 -8.47 -9.71 -9.20
C PRO A 21 -8.01 -8.55 -10.10
N SER A 22 -6.99 -8.82 -10.91
CA SER A 22 -6.27 -7.82 -11.72
C SER A 22 -7.09 -7.19 -12.83
N ASP A 23 -8.26 -7.73 -13.18
CA ASP A 23 -9.19 -7.19 -14.18
C ASP A 23 -10.19 -6.17 -13.59
N GLU A 24 -10.30 -6.10 -12.26
CA GLU A 24 -11.19 -5.16 -11.56
C GLU A 24 -10.52 -3.82 -11.21
N PHE A 25 -9.21 -3.70 -11.40
CA PHE A 25 -8.47 -2.47 -11.16
C PHE A 25 -7.34 -2.28 -12.16
N GLU A 26 -6.96 -1.03 -12.37
CA GLU A 26 -5.80 -0.66 -13.18
C GLU A 26 -4.86 0.14 -12.28
N LEU A 27 -3.58 -0.29 -12.22
CA LEU A 27 -2.57 0.35 -11.40
C LEU A 27 -1.50 0.96 -12.30
N LYS A 28 -1.37 2.29 -12.23
CA LYS A 28 -0.37 3.06 -12.97
C LYS A 28 0.73 3.48 -12.00
N VAL A 29 1.98 3.27 -12.41
CA VAL A 29 3.16 3.65 -11.63
C VAL A 29 3.74 4.91 -12.26
N ASP A 30 3.76 5.99 -11.50
CA ASP A 30 4.23 7.30 -11.93
C ASP A 30 5.62 7.55 -11.34
N TYR A 31 6.63 7.61 -12.20
CA TYR A 31 8.01 7.83 -11.80
C TYR A 31 8.38 9.29 -11.96
N ASN A 32 8.85 9.91 -10.88
CA ASN A 32 9.26 11.30 -10.87
C ASN A 32 10.59 11.48 -10.14
N PHE A 33 11.37 12.46 -10.53
CA PHE A 33 12.57 12.85 -9.79
C PHE A 33 12.22 13.96 -8.81
N ARG A 34 12.36 13.71 -7.50
CA ARG A 34 12.11 14.70 -6.44
C ARG A 34 13.39 14.92 -5.62
N THR A 35 13.64 16.15 -5.19
CA THR A 35 14.69 16.44 -4.20
C THR A 35 14.14 16.27 -2.80
N ARG A 36 14.91 15.71 -1.86
CA ARG A 36 14.47 15.64 -0.46
C ARG A 36 14.26 17.05 0.11
N PRO A 37 13.16 17.31 0.82
CA PRO A 37 12.99 18.58 1.52
C PRO A 37 14.11 18.71 2.56
N VAL A 38 14.87 19.80 2.48
CA VAL A 38 15.90 20.11 3.47
C VAL A 38 15.18 20.59 4.73
N GLN A 39 15.26 19.84 5.83
CA GLN A 39 14.76 20.31 7.12
C GLN A 39 15.58 21.52 7.56
N VAL A 40 14.91 22.66 7.77
CA VAL A 40 15.56 23.96 8.07
C VAL A 40 16.14 24.02 9.50
N ASN A 41 15.87 23.01 10.35
CA ASN A 41 16.24 23.02 11.76
C ASN A 41 17.45 22.15 12.16
N SER A 42 18.24 21.63 11.22
CA SER A 42 19.53 21.01 11.55
C SER A 42 20.66 22.03 11.47
N VAL A 43 21.13 22.49 12.62
CA VAL A 43 22.35 23.30 12.73
C VAL A 43 23.54 22.38 12.41
N ASN A 44 23.96 22.32 11.15
CA ASN A 44 25.21 21.68 10.76
C ASN A 44 26.32 22.74 10.69
N LEU A 45 27.13 22.84 11.74
CA LEU A 45 28.52 23.27 11.61
C LEU A 45 29.28 22.09 11.00
N GLU A 46 29.52 22.10 9.70
CA GLU A 46 30.80 21.72 9.07
C GLU A 46 30.71 21.71 7.54
N ASN A 47 31.87 21.91 6.94
CA ASN A 47 32.13 22.21 5.54
C ASN A 47 31.74 21.07 4.58
N GLY A 48 31.07 21.43 3.46
CA GLY A 48 30.85 20.52 2.32
C GLY A 48 29.39 20.41 1.87
N ARG A 49 28.84 21.46 1.25
CA ARG A 49 27.47 21.47 0.71
C ARG A 49 27.33 20.55 -0.51
N GLN A 50 27.21 19.24 -0.31
CA GLN A 50 26.52 18.38 -1.29
C GLN A 50 25.03 18.69 -1.21
N LYS A 51 24.51 19.44 -2.17
CA LYS A 51 23.06 19.56 -2.36
C LYS A 51 22.53 18.16 -2.68
N PRO A 52 21.51 17.64 -1.98
CA PRO A 52 20.92 16.37 -2.35
C PRO A 52 20.35 16.50 -3.77
N GLY A 53 20.92 15.75 -4.71
CA GLY A 53 20.45 15.70 -6.10
C GLY A 53 19.04 15.12 -6.20
N PRO A 54 18.39 15.25 -7.36
CA PRO A 54 17.10 14.62 -7.60
C PRO A 54 17.20 13.11 -7.39
N LEU A 55 16.35 12.57 -6.52
CA LEU A 55 16.26 11.13 -6.27
C LEU A 55 15.01 10.55 -6.94
N PRO A 56 15.10 9.32 -7.45
CA PRO A 56 13.96 8.53 -7.91
C PRO A 56 12.83 8.46 -6.87
N PHE A 57 11.62 8.89 -7.25
CA PHE A 57 10.43 8.90 -6.41
C PHE A 57 9.27 8.23 -7.15
N VAL A 58 8.55 7.35 -6.44
CA VAL A 58 7.45 6.57 -7.01
C VAL A 58 6.12 7.03 -6.44
N GLY A 59 5.22 7.43 -7.33
CA GLY A 59 3.79 7.57 -7.06
C GLY A 59 3.02 6.44 -7.72
N VAL A 60 1.85 6.12 -7.19
CA VAL A 60 0.94 5.13 -7.76
C VAL A 60 -0.44 5.75 -7.91
N THR A 61 -1.05 5.53 -9.06
CA THR A 61 -2.44 5.87 -9.34
C THR A 61 -3.25 4.59 -9.55
N LEU A 62 -4.17 4.32 -8.62
CA LEU A 62 -5.10 3.20 -8.69
C LEU A 62 -6.43 3.65 -9.29
N LYS A 63 -6.81 3.06 -10.42
CA LYS A 63 -8.13 3.24 -11.04
C LYS A 63 -9.00 2.03 -10.72
N LEU A 64 -10.18 2.30 -10.16
CA LEU A 64 -11.14 1.29 -9.76
C LEU A 64 -12.06 0.98 -10.94
N VAL A 65 -11.81 -0.10 -11.68
CA VAL A 65 -12.57 -0.44 -12.89
C VAL A 65 -13.91 -1.06 -12.52
N LYS A 66 -13.91 -1.99 -11.56
CA LYS A 66 -15.12 -2.63 -11.01
C LYS A 66 -15.03 -2.67 -9.49
N LEU A 67 -16.15 -2.43 -8.83
CA LEU A 67 -16.27 -2.59 -7.38
C LEU A 67 -17.36 -3.60 -7.06
N LEU A 68 -17.12 -4.44 -6.05
CA LEU A 68 -18.18 -5.28 -5.53
C LEU A 68 -19.22 -4.39 -4.85
N PRO A 69 -20.52 -4.74 -4.87
CA PRO A 69 -21.57 -3.94 -4.23
C PRO A 69 -21.33 -3.67 -2.73
N GLU A 70 -20.57 -4.55 -2.09
CA GLU A 70 -20.20 -4.47 -0.69
C GLU A 70 -19.03 -3.50 -0.45
N GLU A 71 -18.19 -3.22 -1.44
CA GLU A 71 -17.01 -2.36 -1.32
C GLU A 71 -17.39 -0.88 -1.34
N GLN A 72 -17.42 -0.23 -0.17
CA GLN A 72 -17.83 1.17 -0.03
C GLN A 72 -16.69 2.12 0.30
N ARG A 73 -15.60 1.60 0.87
CA ARG A 73 -14.49 2.42 1.36
C ARG A 73 -13.16 1.78 1.00
N ILE A 74 -12.16 2.62 0.77
CA ILE A 74 -10.77 2.20 0.62
C ILE A 74 -9.97 2.68 1.82
N ARG A 75 -9.04 1.85 2.28
CA ARG A 75 -8.03 2.21 3.27
C ARG A 75 -6.68 1.70 2.82
N ILE A 76 -5.75 2.61 2.59
CA ILE A 76 -4.36 2.30 2.23
C ILE A 76 -3.53 2.42 3.49
N VAL A 77 -2.86 1.33 3.86
CA VAL A 77 -1.99 1.24 5.04
C VAL A 77 -0.63 0.76 4.59
N ASP A 78 0.43 1.37 5.10
CA ASP A 78 1.78 0.89 4.85
C ASP A 78 2.18 -0.24 5.83
N ASN A 79 3.35 -0.84 5.60
CA ASN A 79 3.89 -1.89 6.46
C ASN A 79 4.32 -1.40 7.86
N ARG A 80 4.21 -0.10 8.14
CA ARG A 80 4.45 0.52 9.47
C ARG A 80 3.13 0.77 10.21
N GLY A 81 1.99 0.50 9.56
CA GLY A 81 0.66 0.74 10.11
C GLY A 81 0.14 2.17 9.90
N GLU A 82 0.87 3.01 9.16
CA GLU A 82 0.46 4.37 8.84
C GLU A 82 -0.65 4.35 7.79
N VAL A 83 -1.73 5.11 8.04
CA VAL A 83 -2.85 5.21 7.12
C VAL A 83 -2.59 6.36 6.15
N ILE A 84 -2.28 6.02 4.91
CA ILE A 84 -1.98 7.01 3.86
C ILE A 84 -3.27 7.63 3.32
N ILE A 85 -4.28 6.79 3.05
CA ILE A 85 -5.60 7.23 2.56
C ILE A 85 -6.70 6.44 3.27
N SER A 86 -7.76 7.12 3.67
CA SER A 86 -9.04 6.48 3.99
C SER A 86 -10.21 7.31 3.48
N LYS A 87 -10.94 6.80 2.48
CA LYS A 87 -12.08 7.53 1.88
C LYS A 87 -13.14 6.58 1.33
N LYS A 88 -14.33 7.13 1.06
CA LYS A 88 -15.37 6.41 0.30
C LYS A 88 -14.95 6.32 -1.16
N ILE A 89 -15.34 5.23 -1.82
CA ILE A 89 -14.99 4.95 -3.21
C ILE A 89 -16.23 4.78 -4.08
N ARG A 90 -16.03 4.93 -5.39
CA ARG A 90 -17.03 4.68 -6.44
C ARG A 90 -16.34 4.03 -7.63
N GLU A 91 -17.11 3.31 -8.44
CA GLU A 91 -16.60 2.76 -9.69
C GLU A 91 -16.12 3.86 -10.63
N GLY A 92 -15.05 3.58 -11.37
CA GLY A 92 -14.38 4.53 -12.26
C GLY A 92 -13.51 5.57 -11.52
N GLN A 93 -13.49 5.60 -10.19
CA GLN A 93 -12.70 6.56 -9.44
C GLN A 93 -11.20 6.24 -9.51
N GLU A 94 -10.39 7.30 -9.59
CA GLU A 94 -8.94 7.23 -9.47
C GLU A 94 -8.49 7.67 -8.06
N VAL A 95 -7.51 6.94 -7.52
CA VAL A 95 -6.92 7.16 -6.20
C VAL A 95 -5.41 7.15 -6.35
N SER A 96 -4.80 8.33 -6.26
CA SER A 96 -3.34 8.47 -6.29
C SER A 96 -2.76 8.59 -4.89
N PHE A 97 -1.61 7.97 -4.66
CA PHE A 97 -0.84 8.06 -3.43
C PHE A 97 0.66 7.88 -3.71
N ASP A 98 1.47 8.41 -2.81
CA ASP A 98 2.92 8.38 -2.94
C ASP A 98 3.49 7.15 -2.21
N LEU A 99 4.40 6.40 -2.84
CA LEU A 99 5.13 5.30 -2.20
C LEU A 99 6.43 5.77 -1.54
N GLY A 100 7.08 6.78 -2.15
CA GLY A 100 8.32 7.36 -1.63
C GLY A 100 9.53 7.18 -2.55
N PHE A 101 10.73 7.37 -1.99
CA PHE A 101 11.98 7.26 -2.73
C PHE A 101 12.41 5.80 -2.90
N THR A 102 12.84 5.41 -4.11
CA THR A 102 13.20 4.00 -4.37
C THR A 102 14.36 3.51 -3.50
N ALA A 103 15.35 4.37 -3.24
CA ALA A 103 16.46 4.06 -2.35
C ALA A 103 15.97 3.68 -0.95
N ASP A 104 15.05 4.47 -0.38
CA ASP A 104 14.51 4.21 0.97
C ASP A 104 13.72 2.90 1.02
N MET A 105 12.97 2.57 -0.03
CA MET A 105 12.22 1.32 -0.12
C MET A 105 13.12 0.09 -0.24
N LYS A 106 14.22 0.19 -1.01
CA LYS A 106 15.21 -0.88 -1.20
C LYS A 106 16.02 -1.12 0.07
N ASP A 107 16.45 -0.04 0.72
CA ASP A 107 17.24 -0.08 1.95
C ASP A 107 16.38 -0.34 3.21
N ARG A 108 15.06 -0.51 3.05
CA ARG A 108 14.08 -0.71 4.13
C ARG A 108 14.00 0.46 5.14
N VAL A 109 14.56 1.61 4.79
CA VAL A 109 14.48 2.87 5.56
C VAL A 109 13.13 3.57 5.36
N GLY A 110 12.41 3.25 4.28
CA GLY A 110 11.04 3.69 3.99
C GLY A 110 10.00 2.57 4.12
N ALA A 111 8.73 2.92 3.87
CA ALA A 111 7.67 1.94 3.68
C ALA A 111 7.91 1.17 2.39
N HIS A 112 7.83 -0.15 2.41
CA HIS A 112 8.14 -1.01 1.26
C HIS A 112 7.03 -2.00 0.93
N GLU A 113 5.95 -1.97 1.70
CA GLU A 113 4.76 -2.74 1.46
C GLU A 113 3.54 -1.89 1.82
N PHE A 114 2.51 -1.99 0.98
CA PHE A 114 1.32 -1.18 1.07
C PHE A 114 0.11 -2.08 0.83
N VAL A 115 -0.79 -2.11 1.80
CA VAL A 115 -2.03 -2.88 1.76
C VAL A 115 -3.18 -1.93 1.47
N ILE A 116 -3.85 -2.16 0.36
CA ILE A 116 -5.04 -1.43 -0.06
C ILE A 116 -6.24 -2.28 0.30
N ASN A 117 -6.90 -1.94 1.39
CA ASN A 117 -8.08 -2.65 1.87
C ASN A 117 -9.36 -2.02 1.31
N PHE A 118 -10.24 -2.85 0.77
CA PHE A 118 -11.59 -2.50 0.38
C PHE A 118 -12.54 -2.95 1.49
N HIS A 119 -13.25 -1.99 2.06
CA HIS A 119 -14.11 -2.22 3.21
C HIS A 119 -15.58 -2.12 2.88
N GLY A 120 -16.35 -2.88 3.65
CA GLY A 120 -17.80 -2.85 3.72
C GLY A 120 -18.38 -1.54 4.28
N SER A 121 -19.65 -1.64 4.69
CA SER A 121 -20.32 -0.59 5.45
C SER A 121 -19.67 -0.37 6.83
N ASP A 122 -19.18 -1.44 7.46
CA ASP A 122 -18.30 -1.39 8.64
C ASP A 122 -16.82 -1.29 8.20
N ARG A 123 -16.05 -0.45 8.90
CA ARG A 123 -14.60 -0.30 8.69
C ARG A 123 -13.80 -1.53 9.09
N LYS A 124 -14.36 -2.44 9.88
CA LYS A 124 -13.70 -3.69 10.28
C LYS A 124 -13.85 -4.80 9.24
N ASP A 125 -14.85 -4.68 8.37
CA ASP A 125 -15.17 -5.68 7.38
C ASP A 125 -14.30 -5.46 6.14
N VAL A 126 -13.24 -6.25 5.98
CA VAL A 126 -12.36 -6.20 4.80
C VAL A 126 -12.88 -7.20 3.78
N ILE A 127 -13.44 -6.69 2.69
CA ILE A 127 -14.06 -7.50 1.63
C ILE A 127 -12.98 -8.05 0.69
N SER A 128 -12.05 -7.18 0.29
CA SER A 128 -10.94 -7.56 -0.58
C SER A 128 -9.73 -6.68 -0.31
N GLN A 129 -8.57 -7.10 -0.81
CA GLN A 129 -7.34 -6.32 -0.70
C GLN A 129 -6.49 -6.35 -1.96
N ILE A 130 -5.66 -5.33 -2.13
CA ILE A 130 -4.53 -5.34 -3.05
C ILE A 130 -3.26 -5.18 -2.22
N LEU A 131 -2.29 -6.06 -2.43
CA LEU A 131 -0.98 -5.98 -1.80
C LEU A 131 0.05 -5.47 -2.80
N ILE A 132 0.67 -4.34 -2.49
CA ILE A 132 1.83 -3.84 -3.21
C ILE A 132 3.06 -4.13 -2.36
N HIS A 133 4.04 -4.83 -2.94
CA HIS A 133 5.30 -5.14 -2.27
C HIS A 133 6.48 -4.72 -3.15
N ILE A 134 7.45 -4.02 -2.56
CA ILE A 134 8.71 -3.70 -3.20
C ILE A 134 9.78 -4.60 -2.58
N ALA A 135 10.37 -5.49 -3.36
CA ALA A 135 11.46 -6.34 -2.90
C ALA A 135 12.76 -5.53 -2.72
N GLN A 136 13.72 -6.04 -1.96
CA GLN A 136 15.01 -5.36 -1.72
C GLN A 136 15.80 -5.11 -3.00
N ASP A 137 15.65 -5.98 -4.00
CA ASP A 137 16.27 -5.81 -5.31
C ASP A 137 15.56 -4.77 -6.20
N GLY A 138 14.49 -4.15 -5.68
CA GLY A 138 13.67 -3.17 -6.38
C GLY A 138 12.54 -3.77 -7.21
N THR A 139 12.29 -5.08 -7.15
CA THR A 139 11.17 -5.70 -7.86
C THR A 139 9.84 -5.20 -7.29
N PHE A 140 8.94 -4.74 -8.17
CA PHE A 140 7.61 -4.25 -7.83
C PHE A 140 6.57 -5.34 -8.06
N LEU A 141 5.96 -5.80 -6.98
CA LEU A 141 4.96 -6.85 -6.99
C LEU A 141 3.58 -6.30 -6.62
N VAL A 142 2.55 -6.77 -7.32
CA VAL A 142 1.14 -6.50 -7.01
C VAL A 142 0.43 -7.84 -6.87
N ASN A 143 -0.15 -8.11 -5.71
CA ASN A 143 -0.75 -9.40 -5.35
C ASN A 143 0.20 -10.60 -5.59
N GLY A 144 1.52 -10.38 -5.41
CA GLY A 144 2.55 -11.39 -5.67
C GLY A 144 2.99 -11.51 -7.13
N GLU A 145 2.34 -10.82 -8.08
CA GLU A 145 2.75 -10.80 -9.49
C GLU A 145 3.77 -9.69 -9.76
N VAL A 146 4.84 -10.01 -10.49
CA VAL A 146 5.83 -9.02 -10.91
C VAL A 146 5.21 -8.06 -11.93
N ARG A 147 5.22 -6.77 -11.60
CA ARG A 147 4.73 -5.68 -12.46
C ARG A 147 5.84 -4.76 -12.95
N GLY A 148 7.04 -4.86 -12.37
CA GLY A 148 8.21 -4.09 -12.79
C GLY A 148 9.40 -4.28 -11.86
N LYS A 149 10.47 -3.52 -12.10
CA LYS A 149 11.68 -3.50 -11.26
C LYS A 149 12.37 -2.13 -11.36
N PHE A 150 12.97 -1.67 -10.24
CA PHE A 150 13.64 -0.37 -10.11
C PHE A 150 15.09 -0.46 -9.59
#